data_AF-A0A7V0JRF6-F1
#
_entry.id   AF-A0A7V0JRF6-F1
#
_cell.length_a   1.000
_cell.length_b   1.000
_cell.length_c   1.000
_cell.angle_alpha   90.00
_cell.angle_beta   90.00
_cell.angle_gamma   90.00
#
_symmetry.space_group_name_H-M   'P 1'
#
loop_
_entity.id
_entity.type
_entity.pdbx_description
1 polymer ?
#
loop_
_entity_poly.entity_id
_entity_poly.type
_entity_poly.pdbx_seq_one_letter_code
_entity_poly.pdbx_strand_id
1 'polypeptide(L)' 'MIKRALAPKLRQTAKQFPVVTLTGPRQSGETILVQAAFKQYDNISLDLLDQRDFAIKAPFSAGAISQG' A
#
# COMPACT_ATOMS: atom_id res chain seq x y z
N MET A 1 6.21 -17.15 9.25
CA MET A 1 6.40 -16.10 8.22
C MET A 1 7.23 -16.70 7.09
N ILE A 2 6.69 -16.77 5.86
CA ILE A 2 7.37 -17.43 4.72
C ILE A 2 8.48 -16.53 4.18
N LYS A 3 9.69 -17.07 3.97
CA LYS A 3 10.79 -16.34 3.31
C LYS A 3 10.41 -16.10 1.85
N ARG A 4 10.06 -14.85 1.51
CA ARG A 4 9.71 -14.46 0.14
C ARG A 4 10.98 -14.31 -0.70
N ALA A 5 11.06 -15.04 -1.80
CA ALA A 5 12.21 -15.02 -2.72
C ALA A 5 12.50 -13.62 -3.31
N LEU A 6 11.48 -12.75 -3.40
CA LEU A 6 11.60 -11.43 -4.00
C LEU A 6 12.19 -10.35 -3.05
N ALA A 7 12.25 -10.61 -1.74
CA ALA A 7 12.71 -9.63 -0.75
C ALA A 7 14.15 -9.10 -0.97
N PRO A 8 15.15 -9.92 -1.36
CA PRO A 8 16.49 -9.42 -1.66
C PRO A 8 16.50 -8.50 -2.88
N LYS A 9 15.76 -8.87 -3.93
CA LYS A 9 15.68 -8.09 -5.17
C LYS A 9 14.99 -6.76 -4.94
N LEU A 10 13.87 -6.76 -4.20
CA LEU A 10 13.14 -5.55 -3.83
C LEU A 10 14.04 -4.54 -3.07
N ARG A 11 14.84 -5.01 -2.12
CA ARG A 11 15.81 -4.17 -1.38
C ARG A 11 16.96 -3.66 -2.24
N GLN A 12 17.43 -4.46 -3.20
CA GLN A 12 18.45 -4.01 -4.15
C GLN A 12 17.92 -2.88 -5.03
N THR A 13 16.74 -3.08 -5.63
CA THR A 13 16.11 -2.08 -6.50
C THR A 13 15.82 -0.78 -5.74
N ALA A 14 15.37 -0.85 -4.49
CA ALA A 14 15.12 0.33 -3.65
C ALA A 14 16.37 1.16 -3.33
N LYS A 15 17.58 0.61 -3.49
CA LYS A 15 18.84 1.38 -3.37
C LYS A 15 19.24 2.08 -4.66
N GLN A 16 18.71 1.63 -5.79
CA GLN A 16 19.11 2.08 -7.13
C GLN A 16 18.12 3.07 -7.74
N PHE A 17 16.85 2.99 -7.34
CA PHE A 17 15.78 3.81 -7.90
C PHE A 17 15.09 4.60 -6.79
N PRO A 18 14.75 5.87 -7.04
CA PRO A 18 14.05 6.72 -6.06
C PRO A 18 12.62 6.25 -5.82
N VAL A 19 12.03 5.51 -6.77
CA VAL A 19 10.67 4.96 -6.70
C VAL A 19 10.70 3.52 -7.22
N VAL A 20 10.05 2.61 -6.50
CA VAL A 20 9.91 1.20 -6.89
C VAL A 20 8.45 0.78 -6.79
N THR A 21 7.87 0.38 -7.92
CA THR A 21 6.53 -0.18 -7.97
C THR A 21 6.60 -1.69 -7.82
N LEU A 22 5.85 -2.24 -6.86
CA LEU A 22 5.63 -3.68 -6.73
C LEU A 22 4.28 -4.03 -7.37
N THR A 23 4.27 -5.04 -8.23
CA THR A 23 3.06 -5.49 -8.94
C THR A 23 2.92 -7.00 -8.82
N GLY A 24 1.68 -7.50 -8.81
CA GLY A 24 1.38 -8.92 -8.84
C GLY A 24 -0.13 -9.21 -8.86
N PRO A 25 -0.51 -10.49 -8.86
CA PRO A 25 -1.92 -10.89 -8.75
C PRO A 25 -2.54 -10.40 -7.44
N ARG A 26 -3.82 -10.03 -7.48
CA ARG A 26 -4.59 -9.67 -6.27
C ARG A 26 -4.45 -10.79 -5.24
N GLN A 27 -4.16 -10.42 -3.98
CA GLN A 27 -3.94 -11.35 -2.85
C GLN A 27 -2.63 -12.16 -2.86
N SER A 28 -1.66 -11.85 -3.74
CA SER A 28 -0.33 -12.49 -3.71
C SER A 28 0.50 -12.17 -2.44
N GLY A 29 0.06 -11.17 -1.67
CA GLY A 29 0.68 -10.75 -0.41
C GLY A 29 1.75 -9.68 -0.58
N GLU A 30 1.61 -8.83 -1.61
CA GLU A 30 2.51 -7.70 -1.90
C GLU A 30 2.71 -6.77 -0.71
N THR A 31 1.62 -6.34 -0.06
CA THR A 31 1.67 -5.50 1.14
C THR A 31 2.49 -6.12 2.26
N ILE A 32 2.30 -7.43 2.49
CA ILE A 32 3.03 -8.17 3.53
C ILE A 32 4.52 -8.28 3.17
N LEU A 33 4.86 -8.45 1.88
CA LEU A 33 6.24 -8.45 1.42
C LEU A 33 6.92 -7.09 1.64
N VAL A 34 6.26 -5.98 1.30
CA VAL A 34 6.79 -4.63 1.48
C VAL A 34 7.02 -4.34 2.97
N GLN A 35 6.02 -4.60 3.80
CA GLN A 35 6.13 -4.41 5.26
C GLN A 35 7.25 -5.27 5.87
N ALA A 36 7.43 -6.50 5.40
CA ALA A 36 8.51 -7.37 5.84
C ALA A 36 9.90 -6.89 5.39
N ALA A 37 10.01 -6.35 4.18
CA ALA A 37 11.26 -5.90 3.58
C ALA A 37 11.71 -4.53 4.13
N PHE A 38 10.76 -3.68 4.53
CA PHE A 38 10.97 -2.28 4.92
C PHE A 38 10.34 -1.97 6.30
N LYS A 39 10.63 -2.77 7.32
CA LYS A 39 10.06 -2.61 8.68
C LYS A 39 10.32 -1.25 9.35
N GLN A 40 11.34 -0.51 8.88
CA GLN A 40 11.73 0.79 9.42
C GLN A 40 11.07 1.96 8.70
N TYR A 41 10.22 1.69 7.69
CA TYR A 41 9.55 2.70 6.90
C TYR A 41 8.07 2.74 7.24
N ASP A 42 7.50 3.94 7.23
CA ASP A 42 6.07 4.13 7.41
C ASP A 42 5.30 3.57 6.22
N ASN A 43 4.26 2.78 6.51
CA ASN A 43 3.32 2.31 5.50
C ASN A 43 2.19 3.33 5.35
N ILE A 44 2.34 4.24 4.39
CA ILE A 44 1.34 5.27 4.09
C ILE A 44 0.45 4.77 2.95
N SER A 45 -0.86 4.71 3.19
CA SER A 45 -1.84 4.49 2.12
C SER A 45 -2.15 5.80 1.42
N LEU A 46 -2.06 5.80 0.08
CA LEU A 46 -2.40 6.96 -0.75
C LEU A 46 -3.90 7.07 -1.04
N ASP A 47 -4.70 6.03 -0.76
CA ASP A 47 -6.17 6.08 -0.93
C ASP A 47 -6.84 7.18 -0.08
N LEU A 48 -6.23 7.56 1.07
CA LEU A 48 -6.72 8.66 1.91
C LEU A 48 -6.52 10.04 1.27
N LEU A 49 -5.57 10.19 0.34
CA LEU A 49 -5.40 11.43 -0.42
C LEU A 49 -6.55 11.61 -1.41
N ASP A 50 -7.04 10.53 -2.03
CA ASP A 50 -8.22 10.55 -2.91
C ASP A 50 -9.53 10.81 -2.13
N GLN A 51 -9.60 10.43 -0.85
CA GLN A 51 -10.76 10.75 -0.01
C GLN A 51 -10.95 12.26 0.21
N ARG A 52 -9.89 13.08 0.12
CA ARG A 52 -10.04 14.54 0.20
C ARG A 52 -10.79 15.08 -1.01
N ASP A 53 -10.46 14.63 -2.21
CA ASP A 53 -11.17 15.03 -3.43
C ASP A 53 -12.62 14.53 -3.43
N PHE A 54 -12.86 13.32 -2.91
CA PHE A 54 -14.22 12.79 -2.72
C PHE A 54 -15.03 13.60 -1.70
N ALA A 55 -14.43 13.95 -0.54
CA ALA A 55 -15.10 14.74 0.50
C ALA A 55 -15.35 16.19 0.09
N ILE A 56 -14.49 16.77 -0.77
CA ILE A 56 -14.63 18.15 -1.25
C ILE A 56 -15.65 18.27 -2.40
N LYS A 57 -15.82 17.22 -3.23
CA LYS A 57 -16.67 17.25 -4.44
C LYS A 57 -18.07 16.65 -4.27
N ALA A 58 -18.40 15.98 -3.16
CA ALA A 58 -19.72 15.39 -2.93
C ALA A 58 -20.51 16.15 -1.84
N PRO A 59 -21.59 16.90 -2.18
CA PRO A 59 -22.37 17.61 -1.17
C PRO A 59 -23.33 16.75 -0.31
N PHE A 60 -23.62 15.48 -0.64
CA PHE A 60 -24.48 14.58 0.15
C PHE A 60 -24.10 13.14 -0.22
N SER A 61 -23.66 12.27 0.69
CA SER A 61 -24.52 11.63 1.68
C SER A 61 -23.78 11.26 2.96
N ALA A 62 -24.23 11.85 4.07
CA ALA A 62 -24.14 11.21 5.37
C ALA A 62 -24.99 9.92 5.35
N GLY A 63 -24.42 8.80 5.79
CA GLY A 63 -25.17 7.60 6.15
C GLY A 63 -24.72 6.33 5.43
N ALA A 64 -23.82 5.57 6.07
CA ALA A 64 -23.81 4.10 6.18
C ALA A 64 -22.39 3.58 6.45
N ILE A 65 -21.88 3.81 7.67
CA ILE A 65 -21.06 2.79 8.33
C ILE A 65 -22.00 2.00 9.26
N SER A 66 -22.84 1.16 8.65
CA SER A 66 -23.42 0.03 9.36
C SER A 66 -22.34 -1.05 9.37
N GLN A 67 -21.56 -1.10 10.45
CA GLN A 67 -20.83 -2.31 10.81
C GLN A 67 -21.88 -3.32 11.31
N GLY A 68 -22.12 -4.34 10.49
CA GLY A 68 -22.80 -5.57 10.84
C GLY A 68 -21.96 -6.74 10.35
#